data_AF-A0A7V3H921-F1
#
_entry.id   AF-A0A7V3H921-F1
#
_cell.length_a   1.000
_cell.length_b   1.000
_cell.length_c   1.000
_cell.angle_alpha   90.00
_cell.angle_beta   90.00
_cell.angle_gamma   90.00
#
_symmetry.space_group_name_H-M   'P 1'
#
loop_
_entity.id
_entity.type
_entity.pdbx_description
1 polymer ?
#
loop_
_entity_poly.entity_id
_entity_poly.type
_entity_poly.pdbx_seq_one_letter_code
_entity_poly.pdbx_strand_id
1 'polypeptide(L)'
;MRRFCFVLAAVLISGGQAAASPPAAPYRLIDLSDDFAAFYERTEDMPPADHVEAFQREIAPLFPDFYGRSRFRDISDESYNRRIARAIEQFPAIRDRYELKASSFEDLLAPAYRSFAETFPDIGSLGDIYLLHSLGEMDGGTRSFASGGYFIFGADVMARLHPYDDEEPFFHHELFHIYHYRTFRDCGAVWCSLWSEGLATYAAQTLNPDATADQLLLTVPEPIPAAVDENLQEAVCTVRARLDSREAADFATLFSFQRLNERLPPRFGYYVGALVAREAALGRTLQELARLPNAQVRPLIEEALARLAACS
;
A
#
# COMPACT_ATOMS: atom_id res chain seq x y z
N MET A 1 -46.44 54.77 53.87
CA MET A 1 -45.86 53.45 54.22
C MET A 1 -46.72 52.34 53.64
N ARG A 2 -46.28 51.70 52.55
CA ARG A 2 -46.70 50.34 52.14
C ARG A 2 -45.70 49.87 51.07
N ARG A 3 -44.84 48.90 51.45
CA ARG A 3 -43.83 48.29 50.59
C ARG A 3 -44.49 47.16 49.79
N PHE A 4 -44.29 47.14 48.47
CA PHE A 4 -44.58 45.99 47.61
C PHE A 4 -43.24 45.36 47.21
N CYS A 5 -43.01 44.12 47.62
CA CYS A 5 -41.90 43.28 47.16
C CYS A 5 -42.35 42.50 45.91
N PHE A 6 -41.66 42.69 44.79
CA PHE A 6 -41.74 41.79 43.64
C PHE A 6 -40.62 40.75 43.76
N VAL A 7 -40.98 39.47 43.73
CA VAL A 7 -40.05 38.34 43.62
C VAL A 7 -39.96 37.98 42.14
N LEU A 8 -38.78 38.13 41.54
CA LEU A 8 -38.46 37.62 40.21
C LEU A 8 -38.00 36.16 40.33
N ALA A 9 -38.74 35.23 39.71
CA ALA A 9 -38.30 33.84 39.56
C ALA A 9 -37.43 33.72 38.31
N ALA A 10 -36.15 33.36 38.49
CA ALA A 10 -35.25 33.02 37.38
C ALA A 10 -35.46 31.56 36.98
N VAL A 11 -35.90 31.32 35.74
CA VAL A 11 -35.97 29.99 35.13
C VAL A 11 -34.60 29.67 34.56
N LEU A 12 -33.90 28.72 35.17
CA LEU A 12 -32.68 28.12 34.63
C LEU A 12 -33.07 27.11 33.54
N ILE A 13 -32.85 27.47 32.28
CA ILE A 13 -32.95 26.54 31.16
C ILE A 13 -31.64 25.76 31.12
N SER A 14 -31.65 24.57 31.72
CA SER A 14 -30.56 23.59 31.59
C SER A 14 -30.55 23.06 30.15
N GLY A 15 -29.74 23.67 29.29
CA GLY A 15 -29.45 23.15 27.96
C GLY A 15 -28.67 21.84 28.07
N GLY A 16 -29.37 20.72 27.95
CA GLY A 16 -28.73 19.41 27.81
C GLY A 16 -27.95 19.38 26.50
N GLN A 17 -26.62 19.46 26.57
CA GLN A 17 -25.76 19.09 25.46
C GLN A 17 -25.93 17.59 25.26
N ALA A 18 -26.63 17.21 24.19
CA ALA A 18 -26.59 15.85 23.70
C ALA A 18 -25.13 15.55 23.34
N ALA A 19 -24.50 14.62 24.06
CA ALA A 19 -23.20 14.11 23.71
C ALA A 19 -23.29 13.55 22.29
N ALA A 20 -22.57 14.18 21.36
CA ALA A 20 -22.46 13.66 20.00
C ALA A 20 -21.84 12.26 20.07
N SER A 21 -22.48 11.28 19.43
CA SER A 21 -21.89 9.95 19.30
C SER A 21 -20.50 10.08 18.66
N PRO A 22 -19.49 9.33 19.14
CA PRO A 22 -18.18 9.35 18.53
C PRO A 22 -18.31 9.02 17.02
N PRO A 23 -17.52 9.67 16.15
CA PRO A 23 -17.53 9.36 14.74
C PRO A 23 -17.22 7.86 14.54
N ALA A 24 -17.88 7.24 13.56
CA ALA A 24 -17.61 5.85 13.21
C ALA A 24 -16.13 5.67 12.85
N ALA A 25 -15.55 4.54 13.24
CA ALA A 25 -14.16 4.22 12.90
C ALA A 25 -13.97 4.27 11.37
N PRO A 26 -12.84 4.81 10.88
CA PRO A 26 -12.62 4.97 9.44
C PRO A 26 -12.52 3.64 8.70
N TYR A 27 -12.24 2.56 9.42
CA TYR A 27 -12.15 1.21 8.88
C TYR A 27 -12.46 0.17 9.97
N ARG A 28 -12.63 -1.08 9.55
CA ARG A 28 -12.64 -2.25 10.43
C ARG A 28 -11.43 -3.12 10.11
N LEU A 29 -10.57 -3.34 11.10
CA LEU A 29 -9.44 -4.26 10.97
C LEU A 29 -9.92 -5.71 11.14
N ILE A 30 -9.53 -6.56 10.22
CA ILE A 30 -9.67 -8.02 10.27
C ILE A 30 -8.25 -8.58 10.33
N ASP A 31 -7.83 -8.91 11.54
CA ASP A 31 -6.51 -9.46 11.79
C ASP A 31 -6.54 -10.99 11.72
N LEU A 32 -5.80 -11.56 10.78
CA LEU A 32 -5.57 -12.99 10.58
C LEU A 32 -4.09 -13.35 10.80
N SER A 33 -3.27 -12.40 11.28
CA SER A 33 -1.85 -12.63 11.51
C SER A 33 -1.60 -13.53 12.72
N ASP A 34 -2.36 -13.32 13.80
CA ASP A 34 -2.36 -14.18 14.98
C ASP A 34 -2.79 -15.61 14.66
N ASP A 35 -3.77 -15.80 13.76
CA ASP A 35 -4.19 -17.13 13.32
C ASP A 35 -3.03 -17.90 12.67
N PHE A 36 -2.23 -17.23 11.83
CA PHE A 36 -1.06 -17.83 11.21
C PHE A 36 0.05 -18.14 12.24
N ALA A 37 0.35 -17.22 13.16
CA ALA A 37 1.36 -17.43 14.19
C ALA A 37 0.98 -18.62 15.10
N ALA A 38 -0.26 -18.66 15.58
CA ALA A 38 -0.77 -19.76 16.40
C ALA A 38 -0.84 -21.08 15.62
N PHE A 39 -1.14 -21.04 14.32
CA PHE A 39 -1.04 -22.21 13.45
C PHE A 39 0.41 -22.74 13.44
N TYR A 40 1.37 -21.88 13.11
CA TYR A 40 2.78 -22.26 13.02
C TYR A 40 3.28 -22.92 14.31
N GLU A 41 2.99 -22.34 15.48
CA GLU A 41 3.39 -22.90 16.78
C GLU A 41 2.87 -24.33 17.01
N ARG A 42 1.63 -24.62 16.59
CA ARG A 42 1.03 -25.95 16.77
C ARG A 42 1.56 -26.98 15.78
N THR A 43 2.12 -26.54 14.66
CA THR A 43 2.50 -27.38 13.53
C THR A 43 4.01 -27.38 13.24
N GLU A 44 4.82 -26.67 14.04
CA GLU A 44 6.27 -26.50 13.83
C GLU A 44 7.01 -27.84 13.66
N ASP A 45 6.65 -28.84 14.47
CA ASP A 45 7.29 -30.16 14.45
C ASP A 45 6.71 -31.13 13.39
N MET A 46 5.75 -30.69 12.57
CA MET A 46 5.13 -31.54 11.55
C MET A 46 6.06 -31.76 10.35
N PRO A 47 6.00 -32.94 9.70
CA PRO A 47 6.61 -33.14 8.39
C PRO A 47 6.13 -32.08 7.37
N PRO A 48 6.97 -31.62 6.42
CA PRO A 48 6.60 -30.53 5.51
C PRO A 48 5.30 -30.76 4.72
N ALA A 49 5.03 -32.00 4.29
CA ALA A 49 3.80 -32.32 3.57
C ALA A 49 2.55 -32.16 4.45
N ASP A 50 2.61 -32.65 5.69
CA ASP A 50 1.52 -32.56 6.67
C ASP A 50 1.28 -31.10 7.09
N HIS A 51 2.35 -30.29 7.15
CA HIS A 51 2.28 -28.87 7.46
C HIS A 51 1.51 -28.08 6.37
N VAL A 52 1.73 -28.39 5.08
CA VAL A 52 0.96 -27.79 3.98
C VAL A 52 -0.50 -28.23 4.00
N GLU A 53 -0.78 -29.51 4.27
CA GLU A 53 -2.16 -30.00 4.39
C GLU A 53 -2.89 -29.32 5.55
N ALA A 54 -2.22 -29.16 6.70
CA ALA A 54 -2.76 -28.45 7.85
C ALA A 54 -3.06 -26.98 7.51
N PHE A 55 -2.17 -26.29 6.80
CA PHE A 55 -2.41 -24.92 6.33
C PHE A 55 -3.67 -24.82 5.47
N GLN A 56 -3.83 -25.75 4.52
CA GLN A 56 -4.98 -25.76 3.60
C GLN A 56 -6.30 -26.04 4.33
N ARG A 57 -6.25 -26.78 5.43
CA ARG A 57 -7.43 -27.10 6.26
C ARG A 57 -7.78 -25.99 7.24
N GLU A 58 -6.81 -25.30 7.80
CA GLU A 58 -7.01 -24.39 8.95
C GLU A 58 -6.90 -22.91 8.58
N ILE A 59 -5.88 -22.51 7.81
CA ILE A 59 -5.63 -21.11 7.46
C ILE A 59 -6.33 -20.71 6.17
N ALA A 60 -6.22 -21.53 5.12
CA ALA A 60 -6.79 -21.17 3.82
C ALA A 60 -8.29 -20.85 3.86
N PRO A 61 -9.13 -21.54 4.67
CA PRO A 61 -10.55 -21.21 4.79
C PRO A 61 -10.86 -19.87 5.48
N LEU A 62 -9.92 -19.28 6.21
CA LEU A 62 -10.13 -17.98 6.90
C LEU A 62 -10.26 -16.83 5.90
N PHE A 63 -9.56 -16.93 4.77
CA PHE A 63 -9.71 -15.99 3.66
C PHE A 63 -9.58 -16.70 2.30
N PRO A 64 -10.64 -17.42 1.86
CA PRO A 64 -10.57 -18.28 0.67
C PRO A 64 -10.23 -17.54 -0.62
N ASP A 65 -10.60 -16.27 -0.74
CA ASP A 65 -10.26 -15.47 -1.92
C ASP A 65 -8.76 -15.17 -2.02
N PHE A 66 -8.07 -15.02 -0.88
CA PHE A 66 -6.65 -14.74 -0.83
C PHE A 66 -5.79 -16.02 -0.78
N TYR A 67 -6.18 -17.00 0.01
CA TYR A 67 -5.45 -18.28 0.16
C TYR A 67 -5.98 -19.38 -0.77
N GLY A 68 -6.95 -19.10 -1.63
CA GLY A 68 -7.47 -20.08 -2.58
C GLY A 68 -6.51 -20.28 -3.75
N ARG A 69 -6.15 -21.52 -4.05
CA ARG A 69 -5.42 -21.86 -5.29
C ARG A 69 -6.15 -21.37 -6.55
N SER A 70 -7.48 -21.37 -6.52
CA SER A 70 -8.36 -21.01 -7.63
C SER A 70 -8.14 -19.58 -8.16
N ARG A 71 -7.53 -18.68 -7.39
CA ARG A 71 -7.21 -17.32 -7.86
C ARG A 71 -6.09 -17.29 -8.90
N PHE A 72 -5.27 -18.32 -8.96
CA PHE A 72 -4.18 -18.44 -9.92
C PHE A 72 -4.66 -19.22 -11.15
N ARG A 73 -4.57 -18.60 -12.34
CA ARG A 73 -5.00 -19.25 -13.59
C ARG A 73 -4.11 -20.44 -13.96
N ASP A 74 -2.79 -20.28 -13.83
CA ASP A 74 -1.81 -21.18 -14.43
C ASP A 74 -0.83 -21.81 -13.40
N ILE A 75 -1.19 -21.86 -12.12
CA ILE A 75 -0.36 -22.55 -11.10
C ILE A 75 -0.70 -24.04 -11.02
N SER A 76 0.30 -24.92 -10.89
CA SER A 76 0.08 -26.32 -10.55
C SER A 76 -0.13 -26.52 -9.03
N ASP A 77 -0.76 -27.62 -8.62
CA ASP A 77 -0.94 -27.93 -7.19
C ASP A 77 0.40 -28.02 -6.48
N GLU A 78 1.37 -28.66 -7.14
CA GLU A 78 2.73 -28.79 -6.64
C GLU A 78 3.40 -27.42 -6.46
N SER A 79 3.26 -26.51 -7.42
CA SER A 79 3.83 -25.16 -7.30
C SER A 79 3.16 -24.34 -6.21
N TYR A 80 1.84 -24.52 -6.05
CA TYR A 80 1.09 -23.87 -4.99
C TYR A 80 1.48 -24.38 -3.60
N ASN A 81 1.57 -25.70 -3.44
CA ASN A 81 2.02 -26.34 -2.20
C ASN A 81 3.45 -25.95 -1.85
N ARG A 82 4.36 -25.86 -2.85
CA ARG A 82 5.73 -25.36 -2.63
C ARG A 82 5.74 -23.90 -2.15
N ARG A 83 4.84 -23.06 -2.64
CA ARG A 83 4.72 -21.67 -2.16
C ARG A 83 4.34 -21.63 -0.67
N ILE A 84 3.36 -22.43 -0.27
CA ILE A 84 2.95 -22.55 1.14
C ILE A 84 4.10 -23.09 1.98
N ALA A 85 4.70 -24.21 1.58
CA ALA A 85 5.81 -24.84 2.29
C ALA A 85 6.97 -23.87 2.50
N ARG A 86 7.36 -23.14 1.45
CA ARG A 86 8.44 -22.14 1.53
C ARG A 86 8.11 -21.01 2.50
N ALA A 87 6.88 -20.50 2.49
CA ALA A 87 6.47 -19.43 3.40
C ALA A 87 6.55 -19.88 4.87
N ILE A 88 6.09 -21.10 5.16
CA ILE A 88 6.17 -21.72 6.49
C ILE A 88 7.63 -21.95 6.91
N GLU A 89 8.45 -22.54 6.03
CA GLU A 89 9.88 -22.80 6.28
C GLU A 89 10.65 -21.51 6.60
N GLN A 90 10.29 -20.41 5.94
CA GLN A 90 10.96 -19.12 6.11
C GLN A 90 10.46 -18.33 7.33
N PHE A 91 9.33 -18.71 7.93
CA PHE A 91 8.70 -17.96 8.99
C PHE A 91 9.58 -17.76 10.24
N PRO A 92 10.34 -18.77 10.75
CA PRO A 92 11.23 -18.59 11.90
C PRO A 92 12.21 -17.44 11.77
N ALA A 93 12.72 -17.19 10.56
CA ALA A 93 13.71 -16.14 10.31
C ALA A 93 13.14 -14.73 10.47
N ILE A 94 11.80 -14.58 10.45
CA ILE A 94 11.11 -13.29 10.50
C ILE A 94 10.13 -13.19 11.68
N ARG A 95 9.95 -14.26 12.45
CA ARG A 95 8.88 -14.41 13.45
C ARG A 95 8.80 -13.24 14.42
N ASP A 96 9.89 -12.88 15.09
CA ASP A 96 9.88 -11.78 16.07
C ASP A 96 9.46 -10.45 15.45
N ARG A 97 9.93 -10.16 14.22
CA ARG A 97 9.55 -8.94 13.50
C ARG A 97 8.12 -9.02 12.98
N TYR A 98 7.67 -10.18 12.56
CA TYR A 98 6.29 -10.43 12.15
C TYR A 98 5.33 -10.14 13.30
N GLU A 99 5.55 -10.73 14.48
CA GLU A 99 4.73 -10.54 15.67
C GLU A 99 4.76 -9.07 16.14
N LEU A 100 5.92 -8.40 16.06
CA LEU A 100 6.04 -6.97 16.36
C LEU A 100 5.25 -6.09 15.37
N LYS A 101 5.37 -6.36 14.06
CA LYS A 101 4.65 -5.61 13.03
C LYS A 101 3.14 -5.84 13.15
N ALA A 102 2.72 -7.07 13.43
CA ALA A 102 1.32 -7.41 13.61
C ALA A 102 0.72 -6.68 14.83
N SER A 103 1.34 -6.84 15.99
CA SER A 103 0.84 -6.25 17.24
C SER A 103 0.86 -4.71 17.27
N SER A 104 1.73 -4.06 16.49
CA SER A 104 1.79 -2.60 16.39
C SER A 104 0.97 -2.02 15.24
N PHE A 105 0.39 -2.85 14.38
CA PHE A 105 -0.20 -2.41 13.10
C PHE A 105 -1.30 -1.37 13.27
N GLU A 106 -2.28 -1.62 14.14
CA GLU A 106 -3.42 -0.71 14.33
C GLU A 106 -2.97 0.63 14.93
N ASP A 107 -2.03 0.59 15.88
CA ASP A 107 -1.46 1.78 16.53
C ASP A 107 -0.65 2.65 15.57
N LEU A 108 -0.10 2.08 14.50
CA LEU A 108 0.62 2.81 13.45
C LEU A 108 -0.32 3.28 12.31
N LEU A 109 -1.31 2.48 11.91
CA LEU A 109 -2.23 2.82 10.82
C LEU A 109 -3.21 3.93 11.22
N ALA A 110 -3.74 3.91 12.45
CA ALA A 110 -4.71 4.90 12.91
C ALA A 110 -4.20 6.35 12.87
N PRO A 111 -2.97 6.67 13.34
CA PRO A 111 -2.42 8.02 13.19
C PRO A 111 -2.12 8.36 11.72
N ALA A 112 -1.56 7.44 10.92
CA ALA A 112 -1.30 7.68 9.50
C ALA A 112 -2.58 7.99 8.70
N TYR A 113 -3.69 7.29 8.99
CA TYR A 113 -4.99 7.65 8.41
C TYR A 113 -5.41 9.08 8.78
N ARG A 114 -5.20 9.47 10.04
CA ARG A 114 -5.61 10.78 10.54
C ARG A 114 -4.84 11.90 9.85
N SER A 115 -3.51 11.81 9.77
CA SER A 115 -2.67 12.78 9.07
C SER A 115 -2.94 12.80 7.56
N PHE A 116 -3.15 11.64 6.93
CA PHE A 116 -3.59 11.58 5.54
C PHE A 116 -4.91 12.34 5.31
N ALA A 117 -5.89 12.17 6.20
CA ALA A 117 -7.19 12.82 6.11
C ALA A 117 -7.13 14.35 6.30
N GLU A 118 -6.05 14.90 6.87
CA GLU A 118 -5.84 16.36 6.91
C GLU A 118 -5.59 16.94 5.51
N THR A 119 -4.92 16.17 4.63
CA THR A 119 -4.67 16.57 3.23
C THR A 119 -5.81 16.18 2.30
N PHE A 120 -6.45 15.04 2.57
CA PHE A 120 -7.56 14.47 1.79
C PHE A 120 -8.80 14.24 2.67
N PRO A 121 -9.51 15.31 3.08
CA PRO A 121 -10.64 15.19 4.02
C PRO A 121 -11.83 14.41 3.45
N ASP A 122 -11.87 14.19 2.13
CA ASP A 122 -12.85 13.38 1.42
C ASP A 122 -12.46 11.90 1.27
N ILE A 123 -11.37 11.43 1.90
CA ILE A 123 -11.00 10.00 1.90
C ILE A 123 -12.12 9.11 2.44
N GLY A 124 -12.91 9.56 3.43
CA GLY A 124 -14.03 8.77 3.96
C GLY A 124 -13.61 7.40 4.50
N SER A 125 -14.57 6.48 4.64
CA SER A 125 -14.28 5.14 5.17
C SER A 125 -13.55 4.26 4.16
N LEU A 126 -12.60 3.46 4.65
CA LEU A 126 -11.83 2.48 3.87
C LEU A 126 -12.52 1.12 3.78
N GLY A 127 -13.53 0.87 4.61
CA GLY A 127 -14.16 -0.43 4.75
C GLY A 127 -13.31 -1.40 5.58
N ASP A 128 -13.23 -2.65 5.13
CA ASP A 128 -12.48 -3.71 5.81
C ASP A 128 -11.01 -3.70 5.35
N ILE A 129 -10.11 -3.78 6.33
CA ILE A 129 -8.66 -3.91 6.12
C ILE A 129 -8.23 -5.25 6.69
N TYR A 130 -7.51 -6.03 5.89
CA TYR A 130 -7.00 -7.33 6.30
C TYR A 130 -5.52 -7.24 6.64
N LEU A 131 -5.14 -7.74 7.80
CA LEU A 131 -3.75 -7.98 8.16
C LEU A 131 -3.53 -9.49 8.23
N LEU A 132 -2.52 -10.02 7.53
CA LEU A 132 -2.33 -11.46 7.41
C LEU A 132 -0.87 -11.86 7.12
N HIS A 133 -0.57 -13.17 7.14
CA HIS A 133 0.65 -13.69 6.51
C HIS A 133 0.41 -13.89 5.00
N SER A 134 1.05 -13.11 4.14
CA SER A 134 0.78 -13.05 2.69
C SER A 134 1.40 -14.18 1.85
N LEU A 135 2.13 -15.09 2.50
CA LEU A 135 2.94 -16.13 1.83
C LEU A 135 4.01 -15.50 0.92
N GLY A 136 4.56 -14.35 1.32
CA GLY A 136 5.52 -13.58 0.56
C GLY A 136 4.97 -12.89 -0.68
N GLU A 137 3.70 -12.52 -0.69
CA GLU A 137 3.08 -11.85 -1.84
C GLU A 137 3.24 -10.33 -1.84
N MET A 138 2.98 -9.70 -0.70
CA MET A 138 2.79 -8.26 -0.59
C MET A 138 2.98 -7.77 0.84
N ASP A 139 3.52 -6.57 0.99
CA ASP A 139 3.55 -5.77 2.21
C ASP A 139 2.21 -5.03 2.40
N GLY A 140 1.69 -4.43 1.33
CA GLY A 140 0.43 -3.69 1.33
C GLY A 140 -0.22 -3.58 -0.05
N GLY A 141 -1.48 -3.16 -0.05
CA GLY A 141 -2.17 -2.69 -1.24
C GLY A 141 -3.52 -3.35 -1.51
N THR A 142 -4.11 -2.94 -2.63
CA THR A 142 -5.44 -3.40 -3.03
C THR A 142 -5.35 -4.70 -3.83
N ARG A 143 -6.31 -5.61 -3.61
CA ARG A 143 -6.49 -6.83 -4.40
C ARG A 143 -7.93 -6.94 -4.86
N SER A 144 -8.12 -7.34 -6.11
CA SER A 144 -9.43 -7.64 -6.65
C SER A 144 -9.60 -9.14 -6.79
N PHE A 145 -10.61 -9.68 -6.14
CA PHE A 145 -11.07 -11.07 -6.26
C PHE A 145 -12.46 -11.10 -6.89
N ALA A 146 -12.98 -12.30 -7.18
CA ALA A 146 -14.32 -12.46 -7.74
C ALA A 146 -15.42 -11.90 -6.82
N SER A 147 -15.19 -11.91 -5.50
CA SER A 147 -16.09 -11.40 -4.47
C SER A 147 -16.02 -9.88 -4.25
N GLY A 148 -14.95 -9.20 -4.69
CA GLY A 148 -14.79 -7.77 -4.48
C GLY A 148 -13.34 -7.29 -4.42
N GLY A 149 -13.19 -6.00 -4.12
CA GLY A 149 -11.89 -5.37 -3.83
C GLY A 149 -11.60 -5.39 -2.33
N TYR A 150 -10.36 -5.68 -1.96
CA TYR A 150 -9.89 -5.80 -0.59
C TYR A 150 -8.64 -4.97 -0.39
N PHE A 151 -8.48 -4.41 0.81
CA PHE A 151 -7.23 -3.81 1.24
C PHE A 151 -6.52 -4.75 2.19
N ILE A 152 -5.30 -5.14 1.83
CA ILE A 152 -4.58 -6.25 2.48
C ILE A 152 -3.18 -5.79 2.80
N PHE A 153 -2.72 -6.09 4.01
CA PHE A 153 -1.35 -5.96 4.44
C PHE A 153 -0.78 -7.32 4.81
N GLY A 154 0.42 -7.59 4.30
CA GLY A 154 1.16 -8.80 4.62
C GLY A 154 2.22 -8.50 5.67
N ALA A 155 1.92 -8.84 6.93
CA ALA A 155 2.84 -8.66 8.03
C ALA A 155 4.20 -9.36 7.80
N ASP A 156 4.22 -10.44 7.01
CA ASP A 156 5.44 -11.19 6.67
C ASP A 156 6.36 -10.47 5.69
N VAL A 157 5.79 -9.72 4.74
CA VAL A 157 6.59 -8.93 3.80
C VAL A 157 7.01 -7.62 4.47
N MET A 158 6.13 -6.98 5.25
CA MET A 158 6.51 -5.83 6.07
C MET A 158 7.68 -6.18 7.01
N ALA A 159 7.61 -7.31 7.73
CA ALA A 159 8.68 -7.78 8.61
C ALA A 159 10.02 -8.04 7.89
N ARG A 160 9.99 -8.34 6.59
CA ARG A 160 11.19 -8.55 5.77
C ARG A 160 11.74 -7.27 5.18
N LEU A 161 10.87 -6.38 4.70
CA LEU A 161 11.24 -5.26 3.84
C LEU A 161 11.27 -3.91 4.57
N HIS A 162 10.65 -3.80 5.74
CA HIS A 162 10.52 -2.55 6.48
C HIS A 162 11.42 -2.61 7.73
N PRO A 163 12.73 -2.31 7.60
CA PRO A 163 13.67 -2.34 8.72
C PRO A 163 13.51 -1.16 9.69
N TYR A 164 12.50 -0.31 9.48
CA TYR A 164 12.21 0.90 10.23
C TYR A 164 10.93 0.75 11.06
N ASP A 165 10.81 1.53 12.13
CA ASP A 165 9.66 1.51 13.03
C ASP A 165 8.54 2.44 12.57
N ASP A 166 8.89 3.54 11.89
CA ASP A 166 7.94 4.52 11.36
C ASP A 166 7.45 4.12 9.96
N GLU A 167 6.22 3.59 9.95
CA GLU A 167 5.48 3.12 8.77
C GLU A 167 4.61 4.20 8.12
N GLU A 168 4.57 5.43 8.66
CA GLU A 168 3.65 6.46 8.17
C GLU A 168 3.84 6.78 6.67
N PRO A 169 5.06 6.87 6.11
CA PRO A 169 5.24 7.04 4.67
C PRO A 169 4.68 5.88 3.83
N PHE A 170 4.88 4.65 4.27
CA PHE A 170 4.34 3.48 3.60
C PHE A 170 2.80 3.46 3.66
N PHE A 171 2.20 3.74 4.82
CA PHE A 171 0.76 3.83 4.92
C PHE A 171 0.17 4.97 4.09
N HIS A 172 0.83 6.13 4.02
CA HIS A 172 0.41 7.20 3.12
C HIS A 172 0.45 6.79 1.65
N HIS A 173 1.43 5.99 1.22
CA HIS A 173 1.46 5.41 -0.13
C HIS A 173 0.24 4.52 -0.39
N GLU A 174 -0.05 3.61 0.53
CA GLU A 174 -1.17 2.66 0.36
C GLU A 174 -2.56 3.32 0.49
N LEU A 175 -2.72 4.27 1.41
CA LEU A 175 -3.92 5.11 1.52
C LEU A 175 -4.14 5.95 0.27
N PHE A 176 -3.05 6.45 -0.33
CA PHE A 176 -3.13 7.19 -1.58
C PHE A 176 -3.69 6.33 -2.71
N HIS A 177 -3.27 5.07 -2.84
CA HIS A 177 -3.83 4.16 -3.84
C HIS A 177 -5.36 4.01 -3.71
N ILE A 178 -5.88 3.85 -2.48
CA ILE A 178 -7.33 3.76 -2.23
C ILE A 178 -8.04 5.04 -2.65
N TYR A 179 -7.50 6.19 -2.25
CA TYR A 179 -8.08 7.49 -2.58
C TYR A 179 -8.07 7.73 -4.10
N HIS A 180 -6.92 7.51 -4.73
CA HIS A 180 -6.67 7.77 -6.16
C HIS A 180 -7.49 6.86 -7.07
N TYR A 181 -7.76 5.61 -6.67
CA TYR A 181 -8.57 4.66 -7.45
C TYR A 181 -9.99 5.16 -7.80
N ARG A 182 -10.50 6.14 -7.02
CA ARG A 182 -11.81 6.76 -7.26
C ARG A 182 -11.86 7.58 -8.54
N THR A 183 -10.72 8.14 -8.96
CA THR A 183 -10.64 9.02 -10.14
C THR A 183 -9.75 8.44 -11.24
N PHE A 184 -8.69 7.72 -10.85
CA PHE A 184 -7.78 7.08 -11.78
C PHE A 184 -7.88 5.57 -11.66
N ARG A 185 -8.25 4.89 -12.74
CA ARG A 185 -8.30 3.43 -12.78
C ARG A 185 -7.15 2.90 -13.60
N ASP A 186 -6.51 1.83 -13.13
CA ASP A 186 -5.51 1.14 -13.92
C ASP A 186 -6.08 0.70 -15.28
N CYS A 187 -5.27 0.85 -16.32
CA CYS A 187 -5.58 0.53 -17.70
C CYS A 187 -4.74 -0.62 -18.26
N GLY A 188 -3.90 -1.24 -17.42
CA GLY A 188 -3.03 -2.37 -17.76
C GLY A 188 -1.83 -2.02 -18.66
N ALA A 189 -1.64 -0.74 -19.00
CA ALA A 189 -0.46 -0.26 -19.71
C ALA A 189 0.56 0.29 -18.71
N VAL A 190 1.85 0.19 -19.04
CA VAL A 190 2.98 0.66 -18.19
C VAL A 190 2.78 2.10 -17.72
N TRP A 191 2.26 3.00 -18.55
CA TRP A 191 2.03 4.39 -18.15
C TRP A 191 1.04 4.52 -16.98
N CYS A 192 0.07 3.61 -16.85
CA CYS A 192 -0.89 3.62 -15.75
C CYS A 192 -0.21 3.25 -14.43
N SER A 193 0.64 2.21 -14.42
CA SER A 193 1.43 1.85 -13.25
C SER A 193 2.48 2.89 -12.91
N LEU A 194 3.13 3.49 -13.93
CA LEU A 194 4.09 4.58 -13.74
C LEU A 194 3.44 5.76 -13.01
N TRP A 195 2.22 6.13 -13.39
CA TRP A 195 1.48 7.18 -12.71
C TRP A 195 0.99 6.76 -11.33
N SER A 196 0.35 5.59 -11.21
CA SER A 196 -0.24 5.16 -9.94
C SER A 196 0.82 4.99 -8.86
N GLU A 197 1.87 4.21 -9.13
CA GLU A 197 2.94 3.97 -8.17
C GLU A 197 3.81 5.22 -7.96
N GLY A 198 4.11 5.94 -9.04
CA GLY A 198 4.91 7.16 -8.98
C GLY A 198 4.23 8.27 -8.18
N LEU A 199 2.95 8.50 -8.42
CA LEU A 199 2.18 9.51 -7.69
C LEU A 199 1.95 9.11 -6.24
N ALA A 200 1.72 7.83 -5.93
CA ALA A 200 1.63 7.34 -4.55
C ALA A 200 2.95 7.55 -3.80
N THR A 201 4.09 7.23 -4.43
CA THR A 201 5.43 7.45 -3.87
C THR A 201 5.68 8.95 -3.62
N TYR A 202 5.32 9.79 -4.59
CA TYR A 202 5.43 11.25 -4.46
C TYR A 202 4.50 11.82 -3.38
N ALA A 203 3.27 11.31 -3.27
CA ALA A 203 2.33 11.70 -2.23
C ALA A 203 2.87 11.36 -0.84
N ALA A 204 3.37 10.13 -0.65
CA ALA A 204 3.99 9.69 0.59
C ALA A 204 5.17 10.58 1.00
N GLN A 205 6.07 10.92 0.07
CA GLN A 205 7.17 11.85 0.32
C GLN A 205 6.69 13.28 0.61
N THR A 206 5.64 13.75 -0.05
CA THR A 206 5.11 15.11 0.14
C THR A 206 4.46 15.26 1.52
N LEU A 207 3.76 14.23 1.99
CA LEU A 207 3.14 14.18 3.31
C LEU A 207 4.16 13.95 4.42
N ASN A 208 5.30 13.33 4.11
CA ASN A 208 6.39 13.04 5.03
C ASN A 208 7.71 13.62 4.49
N PRO A 209 7.97 14.94 4.64
CA PRO A 209 9.15 15.58 4.03
C PRO A 209 10.50 15.00 4.46
N ASP A 210 10.56 14.42 5.66
CA ASP A 210 11.75 13.81 6.24
C ASP A 210 11.86 12.29 5.98
N ALA A 211 10.92 11.70 5.23
CA ALA A 211 10.94 10.28 4.92
C ALA A 211 12.20 9.88 4.16
N THR A 212 12.79 8.76 4.59
CA THR A 212 13.97 8.19 3.95
C THR A 212 13.59 7.39 2.69
N ALA A 213 14.57 7.10 1.83
CA ALA A 213 14.37 6.24 0.67
C ALA A 213 13.90 4.82 1.07
N ASP A 214 14.34 4.31 2.22
CA ASP A 214 13.89 3.01 2.76
C ASP A 214 12.39 3.06 3.09
N GLN A 215 11.94 4.12 3.77
CA GLN A 215 10.53 4.33 4.13
C GLN A 215 9.61 4.50 2.91
N LEU A 216 10.16 4.91 1.77
CA LEU A 216 9.46 5.00 0.49
C LEU A 216 9.63 3.74 -0.38
N LEU A 217 10.23 2.66 0.17
CA LEU A 217 10.54 1.41 -0.52
C LEU A 217 11.40 1.56 -1.79
N LEU A 218 12.19 2.64 -1.86
CA LEU A 218 13.08 2.96 -2.97
C LEU A 218 14.49 2.36 -2.80
N THR A 219 14.66 1.41 -1.87
CA THR A 219 15.93 0.70 -1.66
C THR A 219 15.77 -0.81 -1.71
N VAL A 220 14.62 -1.28 -2.19
CA VAL A 220 14.29 -2.71 -2.29
C VAL A 220 14.28 -3.13 -3.76
N PRO A 221 15.08 -4.15 -4.16
CA PRO A 221 15.98 -4.96 -3.33
C PRO A 221 17.34 -4.31 -3.06
N GLU A 222 17.65 -3.21 -3.73
CA GLU A 222 18.88 -2.44 -3.60
C GLU A 222 18.59 -0.94 -3.81
N PRO A 223 19.50 -0.02 -3.45
CA PRO A 223 19.28 1.43 -3.60
C PRO A 223 18.93 1.85 -5.04
N ILE A 224 17.74 2.43 -5.24
CA ILE A 224 17.24 2.85 -6.55
C ILE A 224 17.66 4.29 -6.90
N PRO A 225 17.47 5.32 -6.04
CA PRO A 225 17.62 6.71 -6.45
C PRO A 225 18.99 7.04 -7.03
N ALA A 226 20.08 6.67 -6.33
CA ALA A 226 21.42 7.01 -6.74
C ALA A 226 21.78 6.42 -8.12
N ALA A 227 21.42 5.15 -8.37
CA ALA A 227 21.70 4.48 -9.64
C ALA A 227 20.87 5.07 -10.79
N VAL A 228 19.61 5.43 -10.53
CA VAL A 228 18.77 6.11 -11.53
C VAL A 228 19.27 7.53 -11.79
N ASP A 229 19.65 8.29 -10.77
CA ASP A 229 20.15 9.66 -10.95
C ASP A 229 21.44 9.67 -11.80
N GLU A 230 22.35 8.72 -11.57
CA GLU A 230 23.58 8.56 -12.36
C GLU A 230 23.28 8.16 -13.83
N ASN A 231 22.19 7.40 -14.05
CA ASN A 231 21.81 6.86 -15.36
C ASN A 231 20.46 7.42 -15.86
N LEU A 232 20.14 8.67 -15.51
CA LEU A 232 18.79 9.22 -15.63
C LEU A 232 18.24 9.15 -17.06
N GLN A 233 19.08 9.48 -18.04
CA GLN A 233 18.69 9.44 -19.45
C GLN A 233 18.31 8.01 -19.88
N GLU A 234 19.09 7.00 -19.49
CA GLU A 234 18.78 5.61 -19.81
C GLU A 234 17.48 5.15 -19.14
N ALA A 235 17.30 5.47 -17.85
CA ALA A 235 16.10 5.11 -17.10
C ALA A 235 14.84 5.72 -17.72
N VAL A 236 14.85 7.04 -17.97
CA VAL A 236 13.71 7.78 -18.56
C VAL A 236 13.41 7.29 -19.96
N CYS A 237 14.42 7.10 -20.82
CA CYS A 237 14.18 6.65 -22.19
C CYS A 237 13.71 5.20 -22.27
N THR A 238 14.17 4.35 -21.35
CA THR A 238 13.69 2.97 -21.20
C THR A 238 12.21 2.91 -20.84
N VAL A 239 11.77 3.74 -19.89
CA VAL A 239 10.35 3.87 -19.51
C VAL A 239 9.54 4.45 -20.67
N ARG A 240 10.02 5.54 -21.29
CA ARG A 240 9.34 6.20 -22.41
C ARG A 240 9.07 5.25 -23.58
N ALA A 241 10.04 4.40 -23.92
CA ALA A 241 9.91 3.41 -24.99
C ALA A 241 8.86 2.32 -24.69
N ARG A 242 8.40 2.18 -23.44
CA ARG A 242 7.50 1.12 -22.97
C ARG A 242 6.15 1.62 -22.48
N LEU A 243 5.87 2.93 -22.54
CA LEU A 243 4.67 3.51 -21.92
C LEU A 243 3.37 2.78 -22.29
N ASP A 244 3.22 2.42 -23.56
CA ASP A 244 2.00 1.77 -24.06
C ASP A 244 2.05 0.24 -24.01
N SER A 245 3.15 -0.35 -23.53
CA SER A 245 3.28 -1.79 -23.34
C SER A 245 2.30 -2.31 -22.30
N ARG A 246 1.74 -3.49 -22.57
CA ARG A 246 0.88 -4.26 -21.66
C ARG A 246 1.50 -5.62 -21.32
N GLU A 247 2.74 -5.84 -21.70
CA GLU A 247 3.42 -7.12 -21.52
C GLU A 247 3.86 -7.27 -20.06
N ALA A 248 3.59 -8.46 -19.49
CA ALA A 248 3.97 -8.76 -18.11
C ALA A 248 5.48 -8.63 -17.87
N ALA A 249 6.31 -8.90 -18.89
CA ALA A 249 7.77 -8.76 -18.81
C ALA A 249 8.22 -7.29 -18.70
N ASP A 250 7.57 -6.36 -19.39
CA ASP A 250 7.89 -4.94 -19.28
C ASP A 250 7.45 -4.40 -17.91
N PHE A 251 6.28 -4.81 -17.43
CA PHE A 251 5.85 -4.50 -16.06
C PHE A 251 6.85 -5.06 -15.04
N ALA A 252 7.23 -6.34 -15.15
CA ALA A 252 8.14 -6.98 -14.22
C ALA A 252 9.53 -6.30 -14.18
N THR A 253 10.00 -5.84 -15.34
CA THR A 253 11.26 -5.12 -15.48
C THR A 253 11.24 -3.75 -14.80
N LEU A 254 10.11 -3.04 -14.87
CA LEU A 254 10.00 -1.67 -14.37
C LEU A 254 9.54 -1.59 -12.91
N PHE A 255 8.64 -2.47 -12.48
CA PHE A 255 7.93 -2.39 -11.19
C PHE A 255 8.01 -3.67 -10.35
N SER A 256 8.75 -4.68 -10.80
CA SER A 256 8.99 -5.90 -10.01
C SER A 256 10.49 -6.20 -9.92
N PHE A 257 10.83 -7.40 -9.48
CA PHE A 257 12.20 -7.81 -9.16
C PHE A 257 13.02 -8.27 -10.38
N GLN A 258 12.50 -8.14 -11.60
CA GLN A 258 13.27 -8.48 -12.81
C GLN A 258 14.25 -7.35 -13.14
N ARG A 259 15.54 -7.67 -13.22
CA ARG A 259 16.59 -6.73 -13.62
C ARG A 259 16.60 -6.56 -15.14
N LEU A 260 16.64 -5.31 -15.60
CA LEU A 260 16.84 -4.99 -17.02
C LEU A 260 18.32 -5.15 -17.43
N ASN A 261 19.21 -4.53 -16.66
CA ASN A 261 20.64 -4.50 -16.88
C ASN A 261 21.39 -4.17 -15.57
N GLU A 262 22.72 -4.18 -15.59
CA GLU A 262 23.56 -3.93 -14.41
C GLU A 262 23.53 -2.48 -13.88
N ARG A 263 23.13 -1.50 -14.70
CA ARG A 263 23.13 -0.08 -14.31
C ARG A 263 21.83 0.36 -13.65
N LEU A 264 20.72 -0.28 -13.98
CA LEU A 264 19.39 0.06 -13.46
C LEU A 264 18.90 -1.03 -12.49
N PRO A 265 18.67 -0.69 -11.22
CA PRO A 265 18.09 -1.60 -10.24
C PRO A 265 16.72 -2.12 -10.66
N PRO A 266 16.30 -3.32 -10.21
CA PRO A 266 14.91 -3.73 -10.31
C PRO A 266 13.99 -2.68 -9.67
N ARG A 267 12.75 -2.60 -10.14
CA ARG A 267 11.74 -1.64 -9.65
C ARG A 267 12.08 -0.15 -9.86
N PHE A 268 13.07 0.19 -10.69
CA PHE A 268 13.43 1.59 -10.93
C PHE A 268 12.30 2.46 -11.49
N GLY A 269 11.25 1.85 -12.05
CA GLY A 269 10.03 2.52 -12.50
C GLY A 269 9.29 3.26 -11.38
N TYR A 270 9.39 2.83 -10.12
CA TYR A 270 8.81 3.56 -8.98
C TYR A 270 9.45 4.95 -8.85
N TYR A 271 10.78 5.00 -8.85
CA TYR A 271 11.50 6.27 -8.72
C TYR A 271 11.32 7.16 -9.95
N VAL A 272 11.40 6.60 -11.17
CA VAL A 272 11.09 7.38 -12.39
C VAL A 272 9.66 7.92 -12.36
N GLY A 273 8.69 7.12 -11.89
CA GLY A 273 7.30 7.57 -11.68
C GLY A 273 7.20 8.72 -10.68
N ALA A 274 7.93 8.65 -9.56
CA ALA A 274 7.97 9.73 -8.57
C ALA A 274 8.59 11.02 -9.13
N LEU A 275 9.64 10.90 -9.96
CA LEU A 275 10.21 12.04 -10.70
C LEU A 275 9.17 12.65 -11.66
N VAL A 276 8.43 11.81 -12.39
CA VAL A 276 7.35 12.25 -13.28
C VAL A 276 6.24 12.98 -12.50
N ALA A 277 5.81 12.43 -11.37
CA ALA A 277 4.80 13.06 -10.52
C ALA A 277 5.28 14.41 -9.97
N ARG A 278 6.56 14.51 -9.56
CA ARG A 278 7.18 15.76 -9.11
C ARG A 278 7.23 16.83 -10.21
N GLU A 279 7.58 16.45 -11.43
CA GLU A 279 7.55 17.36 -12.58
C GLU A 279 6.12 17.80 -12.93
N ALA A 280 5.15 16.88 -12.84
CA ALA A 280 3.74 17.18 -13.05
C ALA A 280 3.15 18.11 -11.98
N ALA A 281 3.69 18.07 -10.77
CA ALA A 281 3.33 18.91 -9.64
C ALA A 281 3.75 20.38 -9.80
N LEU A 282 4.62 20.71 -10.76
CA LEU A 282 4.99 22.10 -11.03
C LEU A 282 3.75 22.90 -11.44
N GLY A 283 3.27 23.74 -10.50
CA GLY A 283 2.05 24.52 -10.66
C GLY A 283 0.74 23.79 -10.33
N ARG A 284 0.79 22.65 -9.65
CA ARG A 284 -0.38 21.90 -9.16
C ARG A 284 -0.19 21.47 -7.71
N THR A 285 -1.29 21.41 -6.98
CA THR A 285 -1.37 20.79 -5.66
C THR A 285 -1.47 19.27 -5.78
N LEU A 286 -1.12 18.55 -4.71
CA LEU A 286 -1.23 17.10 -4.68
C LEU A 286 -2.70 16.63 -4.90
N GLN A 287 -3.67 17.38 -4.38
CA GLN A 287 -5.09 17.10 -4.56
C GLN A 287 -5.56 17.29 -6.00
N GLU A 288 -5.00 18.24 -6.74
CA GLU A 288 -5.27 18.40 -8.17
C GLU A 288 -4.72 17.22 -8.97
N LEU A 289 -3.48 16.79 -8.69
CA LEU A 289 -2.88 15.62 -9.34
C LEU A 289 -3.69 14.35 -9.11
N ALA A 290 -4.11 14.11 -7.87
CA ALA A 290 -4.88 12.93 -7.48
C ALA A 290 -6.28 12.86 -8.11
N ARG A 291 -6.78 13.98 -8.67
CA ARG A 291 -8.11 14.06 -9.31
C ARG A 291 -8.03 14.13 -10.84
N LEU A 292 -6.84 13.98 -11.43
CA LEU A 292 -6.71 13.95 -12.88
C LEU A 292 -7.30 12.64 -13.45
N PRO A 293 -8.23 12.72 -14.42
CA PRO A 293 -8.73 11.52 -15.09
C PRO A 293 -7.65 10.95 -16.03
N ASN A 294 -7.72 9.65 -16.32
CA ASN A 294 -6.80 8.93 -17.21
C ASN A 294 -6.45 9.69 -18.52
N ALA A 295 -7.45 10.34 -19.15
CA ALA A 295 -7.28 11.07 -20.41
C ALA A 295 -6.33 12.29 -20.30
N GLN A 296 -6.24 12.91 -19.12
CA GLN A 296 -5.35 14.05 -18.87
C GLN A 296 -3.96 13.60 -18.38
N VAL A 297 -3.88 12.43 -17.75
CA VAL A 297 -2.64 11.89 -17.18
C VAL A 297 -1.64 11.48 -18.26
N ARG A 298 -2.07 10.78 -19.32
CA ARG A 298 -1.13 10.25 -20.33
C ARG A 298 -0.28 11.34 -21.00
N PRO A 299 -0.84 12.47 -21.49
CA PRO A 299 -0.03 13.56 -22.04
C PRO A 299 0.89 14.22 -21.01
N LEU A 300 0.45 14.33 -19.75
CA LEU A 300 1.22 14.91 -18.66
C LEU A 300 2.48 14.08 -18.35
N ILE A 301 2.36 12.75 -18.37
CA ILE A 301 3.50 11.83 -18.25
C ILE A 301 4.51 12.06 -19.38
N GLU A 302 4.05 12.19 -20.63
CA GLU A 302 4.96 12.40 -21.78
C GLU A 302 5.74 13.70 -21.65
N GLU A 303 5.03 14.76 -21.27
CA GLU A 303 5.62 16.07 -21.07
C GLU A 303 6.67 16.05 -19.94
N ALA A 304 6.36 15.40 -18.82
CA ALA A 304 7.28 15.21 -17.71
C ALA A 304 8.52 14.40 -18.12
N LEU A 305 8.34 13.25 -18.78
CA LEU A 305 9.47 12.43 -19.26
C LEU A 305 10.34 13.18 -20.27
N ALA A 306 9.74 13.98 -21.16
CA ALA A 306 10.48 14.81 -22.11
C ALA A 306 11.28 15.93 -21.45
N ARG A 307 10.82 16.45 -20.30
CA ARG A 307 11.60 17.39 -19.47
C ARG A 307 12.75 16.71 -18.73
N LEU A 308 12.54 15.48 -18.25
CA LEU A 308 13.55 14.74 -17.49
C LEU A 308 14.73 14.29 -18.35
N ALA A 309 14.49 13.87 -19.60
CA ALA A 309 15.57 13.50 -20.52
C ALA A 309 15.19 13.59 -22.00
N ALA A 310 16.20 13.86 -22.84
CA ALA A 310 16.10 13.75 -24.29
C ALA A 310 16.36 12.30 -24.74
N CYS A 311 15.36 11.70 -25.40
CA CYS A 311 15.45 10.36 -25.97
C CYS A 311 15.54 10.46 -27.50
N SER A 312 16.61 9.88 -28.06
CA SER A 312 16.88 9.79 -29.49
C SER A 312 16.19 8.59 -30.13
#